data_AF-A0A7V8BQF0-F1
#
_entry.id   AF-A0A7V8BQF0-F1
#
_cell.length_a   1.000
_cell.length_b   1.000
_cell.length_c   1.000
_cell.angle_alpha   90.00
_cell.angle_beta   90.00
_cell.angle_gamma   90.00
#
_symmetry.space_group_name_H-M   'P 1'
#
loop_
_entity.id
_entity.type
_entity.pdbx_description
1 polymer ?
#
loop_
_entity_poly.entity_id
_entity_poly.type
_entity_poly.pdbx_seq_one_letter_code
_entity_poly.pdbx_strand_id
1 'polypeptide(L)'
;MKSLTSQKGFTLMELVTVIVILGILAAVAVPKYFDLTDQAEAGACKSNMGAIKAAASIAYAQSVLTTGTAAFPADLAAMAASFTSGAAPTCPSAGTYTYSSTTGLVTCSVAAHN
;
A
#
# COMPACT_ATOMS: atom_id res chain seq x y z
N MET A 1 54.37 -1.96 -35.03
CA MET A 1 54.05 -2.94 -33.97
C MET A 1 52.53 -3.01 -33.85
N LYS A 2 51.93 -4.15 -34.19
CA LYS A 2 50.47 -4.31 -34.25
C LYS A 2 50.03 -4.99 -32.96
N SER A 3 49.40 -4.23 -32.06
CA SER A 3 48.85 -4.73 -30.81
C SER A 3 47.76 -5.75 -31.11
N LEU A 4 47.94 -7.00 -30.68
CA LEU A 4 46.91 -8.04 -30.76
C LEU A 4 46.03 -7.92 -29.51
N THR A 5 44.95 -7.15 -29.61
CA THR A 5 43.92 -7.11 -28.58
C THR A 5 43.30 -8.50 -28.46
N SER A 6 43.59 -9.20 -27.37
CA SER A 6 43.00 -10.49 -27.02
C SER A 6 41.52 -10.27 -26.71
N GLN A 7 40.64 -10.72 -27.61
CA GLN A 7 39.20 -10.79 -27.32
C GLN A 7 38.96 -11.93 -26.33
N LYS A 8 38.85 -11.60 -25.04
CA LYS A 8 38.37 -12.54 -24.02
C LYS A 8 36.87 -12.72 -24.21
N GLY A 9 36.48 -13.76 -24.95
CA GLY A 9 35.08 -14.18 -25.08
C GLY A 9 34.57 -14.77 -23.76
N PHE A 10 33.30 -14.52 -23.46
CA PHE A 10 32.57 -15.14 -22.35
C PHE A 10 32.49 -16.65 -22.58
N THR A 11 32.82 -17.47 -21.57
CA THR A 11 32.76 -18.93 -21.73
C THR A 11 31.31 -19.41 -21.64
N LEU A 12 30.97 -20.47 -22.39
CA LEU A 12 29.64 -21.09 -22.28
C LEU A 12 29.35 -21.56 -20.84
N MET A 13 30.36 -22.00 -20.11
CA MET A 13 30.24 -22.39 -18.70
C MET A 13 29.95 -21.22 -17.76
N GLU A 14 30.50 -20.02 -17.99
CA GLU A 14 30.14 -18.83 -17.20
C GLU A 14 28.67 -18.49 -17.39
N LEU A 15 28.17 -18.56 -18.63
CA LEU A 15 26.76 -18.26 -18.86
C LEU A 15 25.84 -19.31 -18.22
N VAL A 16 26.21 -20.60 -18.28
CA VAL A 16 25.44 -21.70 -17.67
C VAL A 16 25.44 -21.62 -16.14
N THR A 17 26.58 -21.34 -15.51
CA THR A 17 26.64 -21.24 -14.04
C THR A 17 25.86 -20.03 -13.52
N VAL A 18 25.87 -18.91 -14.25
CA VAL A 18 25.09 -17.72 -13.89
C VAL A 18 23.58 -17.99 -13.93
N ILE A 19 23.06 -18.62 -14.99
CA ILE A 19 21.62 -18.94 -15.06
C ILE A 19 21.19 -19.94 -13.98
N VAL A 20 22.08 -20.86 -13.59
CA VAL A 20 21.81 -21.82 -12.50
C VAL A 20 21.71 -21.09 -11.17
N ILE A 21 22.64 -20.19 -10.85
CA ILE A 21 22.60 -19.40 -9.62
C ILE A 21 21.36 -18.50 -9.59
N LEU A 22 21.06 -17.80 -10.70
CA LEU A 22 19.86 -16.98 -10.82
C LEU A 22 18.58 -17.79 -10.69
N GLY A 23 18.54 -19.03 -11.22
CA GLY A 23 17.41 -19.94 -11.09
C GLY A 23 17.13 -20.32 -9.64
N ILE A 24 18.17 -20.63 -8.86
CA ILE A 24 18.05 -20.96 -7.44
C ILE A 24 17.56 -19.74 -6.64
N LEU A 25 18.14 -18.57 -6.89
CA LEU A 25 17.74 -17.33 -6.22
C LEU A 25 16.29 -16.95 -6.55
N ALA A 26 15.87 -17.07 -7.81
CA ALA A 26 14.51 -16.78 -8.23
C ALA A 26 13.50 -17.72 -7.55
N ALA A 27 13.81 -19.03 -7.45
CA ALA A 27 12.92 -20.01 -6.83
C ALA A 27 12.58 -19.68 -5.36
N VAL A 28 13.50 -19.08 -4.61
CA VAL A 28 13.27 -18.69 -3.20
C VAL A 28 12.80 -17.24 -3.04
N ALA A 29 13.28 -16.32 -3.89
CA ALA A 29 13.00 -14.89 -3.74
C ALA A 29 11.60 -14.51 -4.21
N VAL A 30 11.12 -15.12 -5.30
CA VAL A 30 9.81 -14.82 -5.90
C VAL A 30 8.64 -15.08 -4.93
N PRO A 31 8.47 -16.27 -4.31
CA PRO A 31 7.36 -16.49 -3.39
C PRO A 31 7.40 -15.53 -2.19
N LYS A 32 8.60 -15.32 -1.61
CA LYS A 32 8.79 -14.38 -0.51
C LYS A 32 8.45 -12.94 -0.88
N TYR A 33 8.74 -12.52 -2.11
CA TYR A 33 8.40 -11.19 -2.59
C TYR A 33 6.89 -10.96 -2.65
N PHE A 34 6.12 -11.95 -3.09
CA PHE A 34 4.65 -11.88 -3.08
C PHE A 34 4.11 -11.80 -1.64
N ASP A 35 4.58 -12.66 -0.73
CA ASP A 35 4.16 -12.63 0.68
C ASP A 35 4.44 -11.28 1.36
N LEU A 36 5.59 -10.66 1.05
CA LEU A 36 5.96 -9.36 1.59
C LEU A 36 5.11 -8.24 1.02
N THR A 37 4.79 -8.31 -0.28
CA THR A 37 3.92 -7.33 -0.94
C THR A 37 2.52 -7.40 -0.33
N ASP A 38 1.94 -8.59 -0.17
CA ASP A 38 0.62 -8.76 0.42
C ASP A 38 0.55 -8.22 1.86
N GLN A 39 1.59 -8.49 2.67
CA GLN A 39 1.69 -7.95 4.04
C GLN A 39 1.83 -6.42 4.06
N ALA A 40 2.63 -5.87 3.13
CA ALA A 40 2.82 -4.43 3.02
C ALA A 40 1.52 -3.72 2.61
N GLU A 41 0.79 -4.29 1.65
CA GLU A 41 -0.49 -3.78 1.21
C GLU A 41 -1.55 -3.84 2.31
N ALA A 42 -1.62 -4.95 3.06
CA ALA A 42 -2.51 -5.08 4.20
C ALA A 42 -2.18 -4.07 5.30
N GLY A 43 -0.90 -3.86 5.60
CA GLY A 43 -0.42 -2.86 6.57
C GLY A 43 -0.75 -1.43 6.15
N ALA A 44 -0.50 -1.09 4.88
CA ALA A 44 -0.87 0.20 4.31
C ALA A 44 -2.39 0.42 4.32
N CYS A 45 -3.17 -0.64 4.02
CA CYS A 45 -4.63 -0.57 4.05
C CYS A 45 -5.16 -0.25 5.46
N LYS A 46 -4.64 -0.92 6.49
CA LYS A 46 -4.98 -0.67 7.90
C LYS A 46 -4.55 0.73 8.35
N SER A 47 -3.38 1.19 7.92
CA SER A 47 -2.90 2.55 8.19
C SER A 47 -3.86 3.61 7.61
N ASN A 48 -4.27 3.43 6.35
CA ASN A 48 -5.22 4.32 5.68
C ASN A 48 -6.59 4.33 6.38
N MET A 49 -7.12 3.16 6.77
CA MET A 49 -8.36 3.08 7.56
C MET A 49 -8.23 3.81 8.91
N GLY A 50 -7.08 3.67 9.57
CA GLY A 50 -6.77 4.40 10.80
C GLY A 50 -6.74 5.92 10.59
N ALA A 51 -6.14 6.39 9.51
CA ALA A 51 -6.11 7.81 9.15
C ALA A 51 -7.52 8.35 8.87
N ILE A 52 -8.37 7.60 8.15
CA ILE A 52 -9.77 7.95 7.93
C ILE A 52 -10.51 8.01 9.26
N LYS A 53 -10.37 7.00 10.12
CA LYS A 53 -11.02 7.01 11.45
C LYS A 53 -10.57 8.21 12.30
N ALA A 54 -9.29 8.56 12.25
CA ALA A 54 -8.77 9.74 12.93
C ALA A 54 -9.41 11.03 12.40
N ALA A 55 -9.45 11.22 11.07
CA ALA A 55 -10.12 12.35 10.45
C ALA A 55 -11.62 12.41 10.84
N ALA A 56 -12.31 11.27 10.91
CA ALA A 56 -13.72 11.23 11.31
C ALA A 56 -13.90 11.64 12.77
N SER A 57 -12.98 11.23 13.65
CA SER A 57 -13.00 11.61 15.07
C SER A 57 -12.73 13.10 15.28
N ILE A 58 -11.83 13.69 14.47
CA ILE A 58 -11.54 15.13 14.51
C ILE A 58 -12.76 15.92 14.01
N ALA A 59 -13.35 15.52 12.88
CA ALA A 59 -14.56 16.14 12.36
C ALA A 59 -15.74 16.04 13.34
N TYR A 60 -15.88 14.89 14.01
CA TYR A 60 -16.86 14.72 15.08
C TYR A 60 -16.64 15.71 16.22
N ALA A 61 -15.40 15.82 16.74
CA ALA A 61 -15.09 16.79 17.78
C ALA A 61 -15.35 18.24 17.34
N GLN A 62 -15.01 18.58 16.10
CA GLN A 62 -15.28 19.91 15.54
C GLN A 62 -16.78 20.20 15.39
N SER A 63 -17.59 19.21 15.04
CA SER A 63 -19.05 19.37 14.95
C SER A 63 -19.65 19.80 16.29
N VAL A 64 -19.20 19.19 17.38
CA VAL A 64 -19.64 19.53 18.74
C VAL A 64 -19.26 20.96 19.10
N LEU A 65 -18.04 21.38 18.74
CA LEU A 65 -17.54 22.73 19.06
C LEU A 65 -18.20 23.83 18.25
N THR A 66 -18.50 23.57 16.97
CA THR A 66 -18.98 24.60 16.02
C THR A 66 -20.50 24.67 15.92
N THR A 67 -21.17 23.52 15.98
CA THR A 67 -22.63 23.42 15.82
C THR A 67 -23.35 23.09 17.12
N GLY A 68 -22.62 22.69 18.17
CA GLY A 68 -23.21 22.18 19.41
C GLY A 68 -23.81 20.78 19.29
N THR A 69 -23.70 20.13 18.12
CA THR A 69 -24.25 18.79 17.88
C THR A 69 -23.14 17.79 17.61
N ALA A 70 -23.26 16.59 18.18
CA ALA A 70 -22.31 15.51 17.98
C ALA A 70 -22.67 14.73 16.71
N ALA A 71 -21.96 15.00 15.62
CA ALA A 71 -22.22 14.38 14.34
C ALA A 71 -20.90 13.98 13.66
N PHE A 72 -20.86 12.74 13.18
CA PHE A 72 -19.83 12.30 12.28
C PHE A 72 -20.02 12.95 10.89
N PRO A 73 -18.94 13.10 10.10
CA PRO A 73 -19.06 13.60 8.72
C PRO A 73 -20.01 12.71 7.90
N ALA A 74 -20.67 13.31 6.91
CA ALA A 74 -21.70 12.62 6.13
C ALA A 74 -21.14 11.49 5.26
N ASP A 75 -19.92 11.65 4.75
CA ASP A 75 -19.23 10.72 3.88
C ASP A 75 -17.70 10.95 3.90
N LEU A 76 -16.97 10.13 3.14
CA LEU A 76 -15.52 10.24 2.98
C LEU A 76 -15.08 11.55 2.29
N ALA A 77 -15.92 12.11 1.41
CA ALA A 77 -15.62 13.34 0.67
C ALA A 77 -15.71 14.57 1.58
N ALA A 78 -16.60 14.57 2.57
CA ALA A 78 -16.67 15.57 3.62
C ALA A 78 -15.37 15.66 4.45
N MET A 79 -14.51 14.65 4.35
CA MET A 79 -13.22 14.55 5.05
C MET A 79 -12.02 14.80 4.14
N ALA A 80 -12.26 15.16 2.87
CA ALA A 80 -11.21 15.40 1.87
C ALA A 80 -10.14 16.40 2.34
N ALA A 81 -10.56 17.47 3.03
CA ALA A 81 -9.67 18.50 3.56
C ALA A 81 -8.78 18.03 4.72
N SER A 82 -9.08 16.87 5.34
CA SER A 82 -8.24 16.28 6.38
C SER A 82 -7.01 15.56 5.83
N PHE A 83 -6.91 15.40 4.51
CA PHE A 83 -5.81 14.73 3.84
C PHE A 83 -5.03 15.71 2.98
N THR A 84 -3.71 15.59 2.96
CA THR A 84 -2.81 16.45 2.15
C THR A 84 -3.06 16.31 0.65
N SER A 85 -3.55 15.14 0.20
CA SER A 85 -3.97 14.89 -1.18
C SER A 85 -5.29 15.58 -1.56
N GLY A 86 -6.03 16.14 -0.60
CA GLY A 86 -7.37 16.68 -0.85
C GLY A 86 -8.41 15.60 -1.15
N ALA A 87 -8.12 14.32 -0.86
CA ALA A 87 -9.02 13.19 -1.03
C ALA A 87 -8.64 12.07 -0.06
N ALA A 88 -9.62 11.27 0.35
CA ALA A 88 -9.37 10.08 1.16
C ALA A 88 -8.43 9.10 0.42
N PRO A 89 -7.53 8.42 1.14
CA PRO A 89 -6.62 7.47 0.53
C PRO A 89 -7.37 6.28 -0.09
N THR A 90 -6.80 5.66 -1.11
CA THR A 90 -7.33 4.45 -1.75
C THR A 90 -6.63 3.20 -1.21
N CYS A 91 -7.28 2.04 -1.30
CA CYS A 91 -6.64 0.79 -0.91
C CYS A 91 -5.59 0.40 -1.96
N PRO A 92 -4.36 0.04 -1.55
CA PRO A 92 -3.31 -0.39 -2.48
C PRO A 92 -3.69 -1.63 -3.30
N SER A 93 -4.42 -2.57 -2.69
CA SER A 93 -4.84 -3.83 -3.32
C SER A 93 -6.13 -3.73 -4.14
N ALA A 94 -6.40 -2.56 -4.73
CA ALA A 94 -7.63 -2.26 -5.49
C ALA A 94 -8.95 -2.41 -4.69
N GLY A 95 -8.88 -2.45 -3.37
CA GLY A 95 -10.06 -2.41 -2.50
C GLY A 95 -10.72 -1.03 -2.42
N THR A 96 -11.94 -1.00 -1.88
CA THR A 96 -12.68 0.24 -1.61
C THR A 96 -12.90 0.41 -0.12
N TYR A 97 -12.69 1.61 0.41
CA TYR A 97 -13.06 1.93 1.78
C TYR A 97 -14.54 2.29 1.88
N THR A 98 -15.23 1.68 2.84
CA THR A 98 -16.61 2.02 3.19
C THR A 98 -16.61 2.68 4.56
N TYR A 99 -17.39 3.76 4.69
CA TYR A 99 -17.48 4.55 5.90
C TYR A 99 -18.92 4.68 6.35
N SER A 100 -19.14 4.54 7.66
CA SER A 100 -20.45 4.75 8.29
C SER A 100 -20.47 6.09 9.01
N SER A 101 -21.28 7.02 8.52
CA SER A 101 -21.55 8.32 9.15
C SER A 101 -22.36 8.23 10.44
N THR A 102 -22.86 7.04 10.81
CA THR A 102 -23.55 6.84 12.09
C THR A 102 -22.59 6.39 13.18
N THR A 103 -21.61 5.56 12.83
CA THR A 103 -20.73 4.89 13.81
C THR A 103 -19.27 5.35 13.74
N GLY A 104 -18.88 6.07 12.69
CA GLY A 104 -17.49 6.39 12.40
C GLY A 104 -16.65 5.17 12.00
N LEU A 105 -17.27 4.01 11.75
CA LEU A 105 -16.59 2.80 11.34
C LEU A 105 -16.09 2.95 9.90
N VAL A 106 -14.84 2.53 9.68
CA VAL A 106 -14.23 2.41 8.36
C VAL A 106 -13.94 0.93 8.13
N THR A 107 -14.31 0.40 6.96
CA THR A 107 -14.01 -0.97 6.54
C THR A 107 -13.40 -0.96 5.14
N CYS A 108 -12.74 -2.04 4.77
CA CYS A 108 -12.22 -2.29 3.43
C CYS A 108 -12.98 -3.45 2.78
N SER A 109 -13.24 -3.38 1.47
CA SER A 109 -13.86 -4.48 0.71
C SER A 109 -13.01 -5.75 0.67
N VAL A 110 -11.69 -5.63 0.86
CA VAL A 110 -10.79 -6.78 0.93
C VAL A 110 -10.82 -7.35 2.35
N ALA A 111 -11.42 -8.54 2.49
CA ALA A 111 -11.66 -9.17 3.80
C ALA A 111 -10.38 -9.33 4.65
N ALA A 112 -9.25 -9.66 4.02
CA ALA A 112 -7.96 -9.84 4.69
C ALA A 112 -7.40 -8.57 5.35
N HIS A 113 -7.93 -7.39 5.01
CA HIS A 113 -7.41 -6.10 5.48
C HIS A 113 -8.20 -5.48 6.63
N ASN A 114 -9.37 -6.03 6.99
CA ASN A 114 -10.18 -5.54 8.10
C ASN A 114 -9.61 -5.93 9.47
#